data_AF-A0A9P5XG56-F1
#
_entry.id   AF-A0A9P5XG56-F1
#
_cell.length_a   1.000
_cell.length_b   1.000
_cell.length_c   1.000
_cell.angle_alpha   90.00
_cell.angle_beta   90.00
_cell.angle_gamma   90.00
#
_symmetry.space_group_name_H-M   'P 1'
#
loop_
_entity.id
_entity.type
_entity.pdbx_description
1 polymer ?
#
loop_
_entity_poly.entity_id
_entity_poly.type
_entity_poly.pdbx_seq_one_letter_code
_entity_poly.pdbx_strand_id
1 'polypeptide(L)'
;MTGAEVDSAARDLVLQCDPDVRKALRDGIHDWGVDPKRDAGMLWVIGPGNVGKTTIAQTVAERFRVLGRLGASLFFSGRDGRDDPDKIIPSLIYQLTLQHPGYKRAVAGYLRGDPTIFEKNREAQFLGLVVEPFQRFASASAPPWPLVIVLDGLDKCRGIEAQCEIMKLIRYFVQNVNYPIRWMIYSRPERYLEESFSPLGFEVTCIRVKISINDDEGYQGTHIIGITCHWL
;
A
#
# COMPACT_ATOMS: atom_id res chain seq x y z
N MET A 1 -2.69 -6.89 13.01
CA MET A 1 -2.95 -8.16 12.28
C MET A 1 -1.68 -8.96 12.45
N THR A 2 -1.63 -9.77 13.50
CA THR A 2 -0.39 -10.48 13.85
C THR A 2 0.05 -11.36 12.69
N GLY A 3 1.33 -11.28 12.35
CA GLY A 3 1.94 -12.10 11.32
C GLY A 3 1.77 -11.60 9.88
N ALA A 4 1.08 -10.47 9.66
CA ALA A 4 0.93 -9.85 8.35
C ALA A 4 2.05 -8.85 8.01
N GLU A 5 2.94 -8.55 8.94
CA GLU A 5 4.03 -7.58 8.76
C GLU A 5 5.21 -8.22 8.02
N VAL A 6 6.04 -7.41 7.35
CA VAL A 6 7.17 -7.90 6.54
C VAL A 6 8.18 -8.72 7.36
N ASP A 7 8.39 -8.37 8.62
CA ASP A 7 9.37 -8.94 9.56
C ASP A 7 8.78 -10.00 10.51
N SER A 8 7.56 -10.48 10.21
CA SER A 8 6.94 -11.58 10.94
C SER A 8 7.67 -12.91 10.71
N ALA A 9 7.83 -13.72 11.77
CA ALA A 9 8.34 -15.10 11.67
C ALA A 9 7.54 -15.98 10.67
N ALA A 10 6.26 -15.66 10.42
CA ALA A 10 5.46 -16.32 9.38
C ALA A 10 5.93 -16.01 7.94
N ARG A 11 6.91 -15.10 7.78
CA ARG A 11 7.50 -14.67 6.50
C ARG A 11 8.94 -15.15 6.32
N ASP A 12 9.59 -15.67 7.36
CA ASP A 12 10.97 -16.19 7.31
C ASP A 12 11.14 -17.33 6.30
N LEU A 13 10.05 -18.04 5.97
CA LEU A 13 10.05 -19.17 5.03
C LEU A 13 9.78 -18.76 3.57
N VAL A 14 9.59 -17.47 3.27
CA VAL A 14 9.25 -17.06 1.91
C VAL A 14 10.52 -16.77 1.11
N LEU A 15 10.81 -17.73 0.23
CA LEU A 15 11.77 -17.69 -0.88
C LEU A 15 12.14 -16.25 -1.24
N GLN A 16 13.36 -15.85 -0.90
CA GLN A 16 14.01 -14.75 -1.58
C GLN A 16 13.84 -15.01 -3.08
N CYS A 17 13.22 -14.07 -3.79
CA CYS A 17 13.16 -14.15 -5.24
C CYS A 17 14.58 -14.38 -5.74
N ASP A 18 14.76 -15.26 -6.72
CA ASP A 18 16.03 -15.29 -7.44
C ASP A 18 16.39 -13.83 -7.82
N PRO A 19 17.60 -13.35 -7.46
CA PRO A 19 18.01 -11.97 -7.67
C PRO A 19 17.79 -11.48 -9.11
N ASP A 20 17.78 -12.38 -10.08
CA ASP A 20 17.66 -12.04 -11.50
C ASP A 20 16.21 -12.04 -12.00
N VAL A 21 15.29 -12.77 -11.35
CA VAL A 21 13.88 -12.86 -11.80
C VAL A 21 13.19 -11.51 -11.63
N ARG A 22 12.74 -10.91 -12.74
CA ARG A 22 11.95 -9.65 -12.75
C ARG A 22 12.64 -8.49 -12.02
N LYS A 23 13.98 -8.47 -12.01
CA LYS A 23 14.79 -7.43 -11.37
C LYS A 23 14.41 -6.02 -11.82
N ALA A 24 14.30 -5.79 -13.12
CA ALA A 24 13.95 -4.49 -13.69
C ALA A 24 12.55 -4.00 -13.24
N LEU A 25 11.59 -4.90 -13.07
CA LEU A 25 10.27 -4.55 -12.51
C LEU A 25 10.38 -4.14 -11.05
N ARG A 26 11.14 -4.89 -10.22
CA ARG A 26 11.35 -4.55 -8.82
C ARG A 26 12.07 -3.21 -8.66
N ASP A 27 13.09 -2.98 -9.48
CA ASP A 27 13.84 -1.74 -9.50
C ASP A 27 12.96 -0.58 -9.92
N GLY A 28 12.14 -0.74 -10.97
CA GLY A 28 11.15 0.25 -11.37
C GLY A 28 10.18 0.60 -10.23
N ILE A 29 9.59 -0.39 -9.56
CA ILE A 29 8.67 -0.17 -8.43
C ILE A 29 9.37 0.56 -7.28
N HIS A 30 10.59 0.16 -6.94
CA HIS A 30 11.40 0.82 -5.93
C HIS A 30 11.67 2.29 -6.31
N ASP A 31 12.10 2.52 -7.55
CA ASP A 31 12.43 3.84 -8.09
C ASP A 31 11.22 4.77 -8.06
N TRP A 32 10.02 4.25 -8.37
CA TRP A 32 8.77 4.98 -8.19
C TRP A 32 8.51 5.37 -6.73
N GLY A 33 8.77 4.47 -5.78
CA GLY A 33 8.56 4.73 -4.36
C GLY A 33 9.55 5.73 -3.77
N VAL A 34 10.76 5.85 -4.33
CA VAL A 34 11.77 6.80 -3.86
C VAL A 34 11.69 8.18 -4.51
N ASP A 35 11.10 8.30 -5.70
CA ASP A 35 11.08 9.52 -6.50
C ASP A 35 10.19 10.63 -5.87
N PRO A 36 10.79 11.75 -5.41
CA PRO A 36 10.05 12.85 -4.80
C PRO A 36 9.28 13.69 -5.82
N LYS A 37 9.58 13.57 -7.13
CA LYS A 37 8.94 14.34 -8.21
C LYS A 37 7.67 13.66 -8.76
N ARG A 38 7.33 12.46 -8.28
CA ARG A 38 6.12 11.75 -8.72
C ARG A 38 4.89 12.32 -8.00
N ASP A 39 3.90 12.73 -8.78
CA ASP A 39 2.62 13.20 -8.24
C ASP A 39 1.68 12.05 -7.84
N ALA A 40 1.89 10.85 -8.40
CA ALA A 40 1.07 9.69 -8.06
C ALA A 40 1.38 9.18 -6.65
N GLY A 41 0.41 9.31 -5.73
CA GLY A 41 0.50 8.77 -4.36
C GLY A 41 0.22 7.27 -4.26
N MET A 42 -0.21 6.62 -5.35
CA MET A 42 -0.55 5.19 -5.34
C MET A 42 -0.06 4.46 -6.59
N LEU A 43 0.44 3.23 -6.37
CA LEU A 43 0.82 2.27 -7.38
C LEU A 43 0.09 0.95 -7.09
N TRP A 44 -0.62 0.45 -8.09
CA TRP A 44 -1.39 -0.77 -8.02
C TRP A 44 -0.82 -1.82 -8.97
N VAL A 45 -0.22 -2.85 -8.40
CA VAL A 45 0.35 -4.00 -9.11
C VAL A 45 -0.70 -5.11 -9.22
N ILE A 46 -1.04 -5.47 -10.45
CA ILE A 46 -2.16 -6.34 -10.77
C ILE A 46 -1.64 -7.55 -11.52
N GLY A 47 -2.10 -8.74 -11.20
CA GLY A 47 -1.76 -9.94 -11.96
C GLY A 47 -2.44 -11.19 -11.44
N PRO A 48 -2.44 -12.31 -12.18
CA PRO A 48 -3.09 -13.53 -11.75
C PRO A 48 -2.40 -14.16 -10.52
N GLY A 49 -3.00 -15.20 -9.94
CA GLY A 49 -2.37 -15.95 -8.85
C GLY A 49 -1.00 -16.53 -9.25
N ASN A 50 -0.10 -16.69 -8.28
CA ASN A 50 1.20 -17.37 -8.44
C ASN A 50 2.22 -16.74 -9.40
N VAL A 51 2.00 -15.51 -9.89
CA VAL A 51 3.00 -14.76 -10.70
C VAL A 51 4.06 -14.01 -9.88
N GLY A 52 4.25 -14.39 -8.61
CA GLY A 52 5.28 -13.78 -7.75
C GLY A 52 4.97 -12.39 -7.19
N LYS A 53 3.74 -11.87 -7.29
CA LYS A 53 3.36 -10.55 -6.71
C LYS A 53 3.76 -10.41 -5.23
N THR A 54 3.41 -11.39 -4.40
CA THR A 54 3.74 -11.38 -2.97
C THR A 54 5.26 -11.34 -2.74
N THR A 55 6.04 -12.07 -3.54
CA THR A 55 7.50 -12.07 -3.49
C THR A 55 8.07 -10.70 -3.88
N ILE A 56 7.54 -10.06 -4.92
CA ILE A 56 7.90 -8.69 -5.33
C ILE A 56 7.57 -7.72 -4.19
N ALA A 57 6.35 -7.76 -3.67
CA ALA A 57 5.90 -6.90 -2.58
C ALA A 57 6.78 -7.03 -1.33
N GLN A 58 7.17 -8.24 -0.95
CA GLN A 58 8.12 -8.48 0.14
C GLN A 58 9.50 -7.89 -0.14
N THR A 59 10.06 -8.16 -1.31
CA THR A 59 11.40 -7.67 -1.67
C THR A 59 11.43 -6.14 -1.65
N VAL A 60 10.37 -5.50 -2.17
CA VAL A 60 10.23 -4.04 -2.17
C VAL A 60 10.04 -3.51 -0.74
N ALA A 61 9.15 -4.11 0.05
CA ALA A 61 8.92 -3.71 1.44
C ALA A 61 10.22 -3.81 2.26
N GLU A 62 10.99 -4.89 2.08
CA GLU A 62 12.26 -5.11 2.77
C GLU A 62 13.31 -4.05 2.39
N ARG A 63 13.40 -3.67 1.10
CA ARG A 63 14.25 -2.56 0.66
C ARG A 63 13.87 -1.26 1.37
N PHE A 64 12.58 -0.92 1.43
CA PHE A 64 12.13 0.29 2.14
C PHE A 64 12.32 0.19 3.65
N ARG A 65 12.25 -1.01 4.24
CA ARG A 65 12.52 -1.24 5.67
C ARG A 65 13.97 -0.95 6.00
N VAL A 66 14.91 -1.50 5.21
CA VAL A 66 16.36 -1.24 5.36
C VAL A 66 16.69 0.25 5.19
N LEU A 67 15.98 0.95 4.31
CA LEU A 67 16.12 2.41 4.12
C LEU A 67 15.46 3.24 5.24
N GLY A 68 14.74 2.64 6.19
CA GLY A 68 14.00 3.37 7.22
C GLY A 68 12.81 4.17 6.66
N ARG A 69 12.26 3.74 5.52
CA ARG A 69 11.21 4.44 4.76
C ARG A 69 9.91 3.65 4.66
N LEU A 70 9.89 2.40 5.15
CA LEU A 70 8.66 1.62 5.24
C LEU A 70 7.82 2.14 6.41
N GLY A 71 6.67 2.74 6.10
CA GLY A 71 5.70 3.18 7.10
C GLY A 71 4.86 2.02 7.62
N ALA A 72 4.39 1.15 6.72
CA ALA A 72 3.69 -0.07 7.07
C ALA A 72 3.74 -1.11 5.94
N SER A 73 3.52 -2.37 6.29
CA SER A 73 3.34 -3.49 5.38
C SER A 73 2.29 -4.47 5.92
N LEU A 74 1.34 -4.87 5.07
CA LEU A 74 0.31 -5.85 5.38
C LEU A 74 0.22 -6.88 4.24
N PHE A 75 0.50 -8.14 4.57
CA PHE A 75 0.45 -9.28 3.65
C PHE A 75 -0.76 -10.16 3.99
N PHE A 76 -1.81 -10.05 3.19
CA PHE A 76 -3.08 -10.77 3.38
C PHE A 76 -2.98 -12.24 2.96
N SER A 77 -3.61 -13.11 3.76
CA SER A 77 -3.69 -14.55 3.51
C SER A 77 -4.95 -15.13 4.13
N GLY A 78 -5.87 -15.60 3.29
CA GLY A 78 -7.05 -16.36 3.75
C GLY A 78 -6.73 -17.74 4.32
N ARG A 79 -5.50 -18.24 4.15
CA ARG A 79 -5.08 -19.54 4.73
C ARG A 79 -4.72 -19.44 6.21
N ASP A 80 -4.20 -18.29 6.62
CA ASP A 80 -3.60 -18.10 7.95
C ASP A 80 -4.40 -17.11 8.81
N GLY A 81 -5.66 -16.83 8.45
CA GLY A 81 -6.54 -15.89 9.15
C GLY A 81 -6.07 -14.42 9.09
N ARG A 82 -5.24 -14.08 8.10
CA ARG A 82 -4.74 -12.73 7.82
C ARG A 82 -5.59 -12.06 6.74
N ASP A 83 -6.89 -12.18 6.87
CA ASP A 83 -7.88 -11.69 5.90
C ASP A 83 -8.99 -10.85 6.56
N ASP A 84 -8.85 -10.53 7.84
CA ASP A 84 -9.85 -9.77 8.59
C ASP A 84 -9.77 -8.26 8.29
N PRO A 85 -10.77 -7.67 7.60
CA PRO A 85 -10.74 -6.26 7.21
C PRO A 85 -10.69 -5.29 8.40
N ASP A 86 -11.30 -5.67 9.53
CA ASP A 86 -11.38 -4.81 10.72
C ASP A 86 -10.02 -4.65 11.42
N LYS A 87 -9.05 -5.49 11.06
CA LYS A 87 -7.68 -5.38 11.55
C LYS A 87 -6.80 -4.50 10.67
N ILE A 88 -7.21 -4.11 9.46
CA ILE A 88 -6.35 -3.35 8.54
C ILE A 88 -5.95 -2.01 9.14
N ILE A 89 -6.93 -1.19 9.52
CA ILE A 89 -6.69 0.17 10.01
C ILE A 89 -5.91 0.16 11.35
N PRO A 90 -6.29 -0.64 12.37
CA PRO A 90 -5.50 -0.74 13.59
C PRO A 90 -4.05 -1.18 13.37
N SER A 91 -3.81 -2.10 12.42
CA SER A 91 -2.44 -2.56 12.11
C SER A 91 -1.61 -1.48 11.45
N LEU A 92 -2.22 -0.75 10.51
CA LEU A 92 -1.59 0.38 9.85
C LEU A 92 -1.18 1.45 10.87
N ILE A 93 -2.11 1.84 11.75
CA ILE A 93 -1.85 2.83 12.80
C ILE A 93 -0.70 2.36 13.69
N TYR A 94 -0.76 1.11 14.17
CA TYR A 94 0.28 0.55 15.02
C TYR A 94 1.66 0.67 14.39
N GLN A 95 1.85 0.16 13.16
CA GLN A 95 3.14 0.22 12.46
C GLN A 95 3.62 1.66 12.24
N LEU A 96 2.74 2.56 11.80
CA LEU A 96 3.08 3.97 11.62
C LEU A 96 3.51 4.65 12.93
N THR A 97 2.91 4.30 14.07
CA THR A 97 3.32 4.86 15.37
C THR A 97 4.70 4.38 15.83
N LEU A 98 5.14 3.20 15.39
CA LEU A 98 6.48 2.70 15.69
C LEU A 98 7.55 3.47 14.89
N GLN A 99 7.24 3.81 13.64
CA GLN A 99 8.21 4.42 12.73
C GLN A 99 8.23 5.96 12.80
N HIS A 100 7.12 6.60 13.17
CA HIS A 100 6.99 8.04 13.08
C HIS A 100 6.57 8.70 14.42
N PRO A 101 7.52 9.26 15.20
CA PRO A 101 7.23 9.86 16.51
C PRO A 101 6.21 11.02 16.49
N GLY A 102 6.19 11.83 15.42
CA GLY A 102 5.16 12.88 15.24
C GLY A 102 3.75 12.30 15.15
N TYR A 103 3.52 11.36 14.24
CA TYR A 103 2.31 10.55 14.12
C TYR A 103 1.90 9.87 15.43
N LYS A 104 2.84 9.24 16.15
CA LYS A 104 2.58 8.65 17.46
C LYS A 104 1.98 9.67 18.44
N ARG A 105 2.53 10.89 18.51
CA ARG A 105 2.00 11.96 19.36
C ARG A 105 0.62 12.45 18.90
N ALA A 106 0.40 12.55 17.60
CA ALA A 106 -0.89 12.96 17.03
C ALA A 106 -1.99 11.93 17.36
N VAL A 107 -1.72 10.64 17.15
CA VAL A 107 -2.63 9.54 17.51
C VAL A 107 -2.91 9.52 19.01
N ALA A 108 -1.88 9.64 19.85
CA ALA A 108 -2.07 9.71 21.31
C ALA A 108 -2.91 10.93 21.74
N GLY A 109 -2.79 12.04 21.01
CA GLY A 109 -3.65 13.22 21.20
C GLY A 109 -5.10 12.94 20.86
N TYR A 110 -5.36 12.32 19.70
CA TYR A 110 -6.71 11.94 19.27
C TYR A 110 -7.38 11.00 20.28
N LEU A 111 -6.67 9.95 20.71
CA LEU A 111 -7.19 8.94 21.64
C LEU A 111 -7.56 9.50 23.02
N ARG A 112 -6.96 10.62 23.44
CA ARG A 112 -7.39 11.31 24.68
C ARG A 112 -8.75 11.98 24.55
N GLY A 113 -9.12 12.42 23.35
CA GLY A 113 -10.42 13.04 23.07
C GLY A 113 -11.50 12.02 22.74
N ASP A 114 -11.14 10.92 22.07
CA ASP A 114 -12.06 9.88 21.63
C ASP A 114 -11.46 8.48 21.83
N PRO A 115 -11.55 7.90 23.05
CA PRO A 115 -10.98 6.59 23.35
C PRO A 115 -11.73 5.43 22.68
N THR A 116 -12.97 5.62 22.21
CA THR A 116 -13.81 4.58 21.59
C THR A 116 -13.62 4.48 20.07
N ILE A 117 -12.70 5.24 19.48
CA ILE A 117 -12.47 5.27 18.03
C ILE A 117 -12.25 3.87 17.42
N PHE A 118 -11.59 2.95 18.14
CA PHE A 118 -11.36 1.58 17.67
C PHE A 118 -12.61 0.69 17.70
N GLU A 119 -13.69 1.13 18.33
CA GLU A 119 -15.02 0.49 18.30
C GLU A 119 -15.87 1.02 17.13
N LYS A 120 -15.44 2.10 16.47
CA LYS A 120 -16.12 2.69 15.32
C LYS A 120 -15.79 1.93 14.04
N ASN A 121 -16.54 2.21 12.97
CA ASN A 121 -16.32 1.60 11.66
C ASN A 121 -14.96 2.00 11.06
N ARG A 122 -14.53 1.25 10.02
CA ARG A 122 -13.23 1.41 9.35
C ARG A 122 -13.03 2.83 8.78
N GLU A 123 -14.06 3.40 8.18
CA GLU A 123 -14.03 4.78 7.69
C GLU A 123 -13.71 5.78 8.80
N ALA A 124 -14.43 5.75 9.94
CA ALA A 124 -14.19 6.64 11.06
C ALA A 124 -12.77 6.47 11.61
N GLN A 125 -12.31 5.23 11.78
CA GLN A 125 -10.93 4.94 12.20
C GLN A 125 -9.91 5.52 11.22
N PHE A 126 -10.11 5.33 9.91
CA PHE A 126 -9.17 5.80 8.89
C PHE A 126 -9.14 7.33 8.81
N LEU A 127 -10.31 7.98 8.83
CA LEU A 127 -10.38 9.44 8.79
C LEU A 127 -9.73 10.06 10.03
N GLY A 128 -10.09 9.60 11.23
CA GLY A 128 -9.61 10.18 12.48
C GLY A 128 -8.16 9.85 12.82
N LEU A 129 -7.67 8.66 12.46
CA LEU A 129 -6.35 8.18 12.87
C LEU A 129 -5.34 8.05 11.73
N VAL A 130 -5.75 8.15 10.46
CA VAL A 130 -4.82 8.15 9.32
C VAL A 130 -4.87 9.50 8.62
N VAL A 131 -6.03 9.93 8.12
CA VAL A 131 -6.13 11.18 7.35
C VAL A 131 -5.83 12.41 8.20
N GLU A 132 -6.59 12.62 9.29
CA GLU A 132 -6.48 13.81 10.11
C GLU A 132 -5.06 14.03 10.70
N PRO A 133 -4.35 13.01 11.22
CA PRO A 133 -2.99 13.19 11.70
C PRO A 133 -2.02 13.64 10.61
N PHE A 134 -2.09 13.07 9.41
CA PHE A 134 -1.19 13.45 8.31
C PHE A 134 -1.56 14.80 7.68
N GLN A 135 -2.83 15.22 7.71
CA GLN A 135 -3.23 16.57 7.31
C GLN A 135 -2.69 17.65 8.25
N ARG A 136 -2.56 17.34 9.54
CA ARG A 136 -2.03 18.27 10.55
C ARG A 136 -0.52 18.44 10.49
N PHE A 137 0.21 17.50 9.87
CA PHE A 137 1.63 17.71 9.63
C PHE A 137 1.80 18.77 8.55
N ALA A 138 2.30 19.94 8.94
CA ALA A 138 2.74 20.94 7.99
C ALA A 138 3.74 20.31 7.01
N SER A 139 3.67 20.68 5.72
CA SER A 139 4.60 20.18 4.70
C SER A 139 6.07 20.45 5.07
N ALA A 140 6.35 21.46 5.90
CA ALA A 140 7.69 21.76 6.43
C ALA A 140 8.21 20.74 7.45
N SER A 141 7.32 19.98 8.10
CA SER A 141 7.64 18.89 9.03
C SER A 141 7.62 17.52 8.37
N ALA A 142 7.35 17.46 7.06
CA ALA A 142 7.37 16.22 6.30
C ALA A 142 8.82 15.75 6.12
N PRO A 143 9.07 14.43 6.10
CA PRO A 143 10.36 13.90 5.76
C PRO A 143 10.71 14.33 4.31
N PRO A 144 12.01 14.53 4.01
CA PRO A 144 12.46 14.85 2.66
C PRO A 144 12.25 13.70 1.65
N TRP A 145 11.79 12.54 2.12
CA TRP A 145 11.52 11.35 1.32
C TRP A 145 10.15 10.75 1.66
N PRO A 146 9.44 10.19 0.67
CA PRO A 146 8.20 9.49 0.93
C PRO A 146 8.32 8.27 1.84
N LEU A 147 7.34 8.13 2.74
CA LEU A 147 7.04 6.88 3.45
C LEU A 147 6.28 5.93 2.51
N VAL A 148 6.56 4.63 2.60
CA VAL A 148 5.90 3.61 1.78
C VAL A 148 4.99 2.74 2.63
N ILE A 149 3.76 2.55 2.17
CA ILE A 149 2.80 1.58 2.72
C ILE A 149 2.58 0.50 1.67
N VAL A 150 2.78 -0.76 2.06
CA VAL A 150 2.60 -1.93 1.18
C VAL A 150 1.39 -2.75 1.63
N LEU A 151 0.44 -2.99 0.74
CA LEU A 151 -0.71 -3.86 0.93
C LEU A 151 -0.67 -4.99 -0.11
N ASP A 152 -0.35 -6.20 0.30
CA ASP A 152 -0.28 -7.36 -0.60
C ASP A 152 -1.44 -8.32 -0.41
N GLY A 153 -2.12 -8.64 -1.51
CA GLY A 153 -3.23 -9.58 -1.55
C GLY A 153 -4.54 -8.97 -1.07
N LEU A 154 -4.83 -7.70 -1.39
CA LEU A 154 -6.08 -7.06 -0.97
C LEU A 154 -7.32 -7.86 -1.42
N ASP A 155 -7.25 -8.52 -2.58
CA ASP A 155 -8.27 -9.46 -3.08
C ASP A 155 -8.55 -10.66 -2.16
N LYS A 156 -7.62 -10.97 -1.26
CA LYS A 156 -7.73 -12.06 -0.28
C LYS A 156 -8.34 -11.60 1.04
N CYS A 157 -8.56 -10.31 1.24
CA CYS A 157 -9.25 -9.79 2.42
C CYS A 157 -10.73 -10.20 2.39
N ARG A 158 -11.31 -10.55 3.52
CA ARG A 158 -12.71 -10.99 3.59
C ARG A 158 -13.67 -9.84 3.30
N GLY A 159 -14.62 -10.08 2.39
CA GLY A 159 -15.72 -9.18 2.06
C GLY A 159 -15.39 -8.19 0.93
N ILE A 160 -16.13 -8.27 -0.18
CA ILE A 160 -15.97 -7.40 -1.35
C ILE A 160 -16.20 -5.94 -0.97
N GLU A 161 -17.22 -5.67 -0.16
CA GLU A 161 -17.55 -4.32 0.32
C GLU A 161 -16.38 -3.69 1.08
N ALA A 162 -15.74 -4.48 1.96
CA ALA A 162 -14.60 -4.01 2.74
C ALA A 162 -13.37 -3.75 1.86
N GLN A 163 -13.11 -4.61 0.87
CA GLN A 163 -12.01 -4.38 -0.09
C GLN A 163 -12.22 -3.08 -0.88
N CYS A 164 -13.43 -2.85 -1.39
CA CYS A 164 -13.79 -1.62 -2.10
C CYS A 164 -13.71 -0.39 -1.19
N GLU A 165 -14.17 -0.48 0.05
CA GLU A 165 -14.08 0.58 1.05
C GLU A 165 -12.62 0.97 1.33
N ILE A 166 -11.74 0.00 1.56
CA ILE A 166 -10.30 0.27 1.78
C ILE A 166 -9.68 0.99 0.57
N MET A 167 -10.00 0.57 -0.66
CA MET A 167 -9.53 1.27 -1.86
C MET A 167 -10.04 2.71 -1.92
N LYS A 168 -11.32 2.96 -1.57
CA LYS A 168 -11.91 4.30 -1.54
C LYS A 168 -11.25 5.19 -0.49
N LEU A 169 -10.96 4.64 0.70
CA LEU A 169 -10.29 5.36 1.78
C LEU A 169 -8.85 5.75 1.40
N ILE A 170 -8.09 4.83 0.80
CA ILE A 170 -6.74 5.11 0.29
C ILE A 170 -6.78 6.17 -0.81
N ARG A 171 -7.74 6.07 -1.73
CA ARG A 171 -7.96 7.09 -2.76
C ARG A 171 -8.24 8.45 -2.13
N TYR A 172 -9.15 8.52 -1.16
CA TYR A 172 -9.46 9.75 -0.44
C TYR A 172 -8.22 10.34 0.23
N PHE A 173 -7.39 9.51 0.87
CA PHE A 173 -6.11 9.92 1.44
C PHE A 173 -5.20 10.57 0.39
N VAL A 174 -4.96 9.89 -0.73
CA VAL A 174 -4.06 10.37 -1.78
C VAL A 174 -4.52 11.71 -2.38
N GLN A 175 -5.83 11.97 -2.41
CA GLN A 175 -6.38 13.21 -2.95
C GLN A 175 -6.38 14.38 -1.96
N ASN A 176 -6.51 14.10 -0.66
CA ASN A 176 -6.81 15.12 0.35
C ASN A 176 -5.68 15.32 1.38
N VAL A 177 -4.61 14.54 1.29
CA VAL A 177 -3.49 14.61 2.23
C VAL A 177 -2.21 14.99 1.49
N ASN A 178 -1.71 16.20 1.76
CA ASN A 178 -0.46 16.71 1.22
C ASN A 178 0.74 16.31 2.12
N TYR A 179 0.94 15.02 2.28
CA TYR A 179 2.06 14.44 3.02
C TYR A 179 2.68 13.32 2.16
N PRO A 180 4.02 13.19 2.10
CA PRO A 180 4.67 12.27 1.16
C PRO A 180 4.52 10.81 1.62
N ILE A 181 3.37 10.20 1.35
CA ILE A 181 3.11 8.76 1.51
C ILE A 181 2.82 8.14 0.16
N ARG A 182 3.42 6.98 -0.10
CA ARG A 182 3.20 6.15 -1.28
C ARG A 182 2.50 4.86 -0.88
N TRP A 183 1.35 4.60 -1.49
CA TRP A 183 0.60 3.36 -1.33
C TRP A 183 0.94 2.40 -2.45
N MET A 184 1.48 1.23 -2.11
CA MET A 184 1.73 0.14 -3.04
C MET A 184 0.74 -0.99 -2.76
N ILE A 185 -0.16 -1.26 -3.69
CA ILE A 185 -1.21 -2.26 -3.54
C ILE A 185 -0.93 -3.38 -4.53
N TYR A 186 -1.05 -4.63 -4.08
CA TYR A 186 -0.90 -5.81 -4.93
C TYR A 186 -2.16 -6.64 -4.84
N SER A 187 -2.75 -6.97 -5.98
CA SER A 187 -3.95 -7.83 -6.00
C SER A 187 -4.12 -8.59 -7.32
N ARG A 188 -5.11 -9.49 -7.34
CA ARG A 188 -5.69 -9.99 -8.58
C ARG A 188 -6.47 -8.88 -9.32
N PRO A 189 -6.68 -9.02 -10.65
CA PRO A 189 -7.53 -8.13 -11.45
C PRO A 189 -9.01 -8.41 -11.19
N GLU A 190 -9.45 -8.31 -9.93
CA GLU A 190 -10.85 -8.51 -9.59
C GLU A 190 -11.68 -7.33 -10.12
N ARG A 191 -12.75 -7.63 -10.86
CA ARG A 191 -13.54 -6.63 -11.58
C ARG A 191 -14.05 -5.50 -10.67
N TYR A 192 -14.52 -5.83 -9.47
CA TYR A 192 -15.03 -4.84 -8.52
C TYR A 192 -13.94 -3.89 -7.98
N LEU A 193 -12.68 -4.36 -7.89
CA LEU A 193 -11.55 -3.50 -7.57
C LEU A 193 -11.23 -2.58 -8.76
N GLU A 194 -11.24 -3.11 -9.99
CA GLU A 194 -10.96 -2.31 -11.18
C GLU A 194 -12.01 -1.22 -11.40
N GLU A 195 -13.29 -1.55 -11.22
CA GLU A 195 -14.42 -0.63 -11.30
C GLU A 195 -14.36 0.44 -10.22
N SER A 196 -13.85 0.13 -9.03
CA SER A 196 -13.60 1.10 -7.96
C SER A 196 -12.59 2.20 -8.37
N PHE A 197 -11.84 1.99 -9.46
CA PHE A 197 -10.90 2.95 -10.05
C PHE A 197 -11.28 3.41 -11.46
N SER A 198 -12.48 3.07 -11.96
CA SER A 198 -12.92 3.50 -13.29
C SER A 198 -13.21 5.01 -13.33
N PRO A 199 -12.89 5.69 -14.45
CA PRO A 199 -12.77 7.13 -14.47
C PRO A 199 -14.12 7.80 -14.75
N LEU A 200 -14.74 8.33 -13.71
CA LEU A 200 -15.55 9.54 -13.88
C LEU A 200 -14.78 10.67 -13.18
N GLY A 201 -13.90 11.33 -13.96
CA GLY A 201 -13.18 12.55 -13.57
C GLY A 201 -11.75 12.37 -13.01
N PHE A 202 -10.98 11.37 -13.47
CA PHE A 202 -9.67 11.07 -12.89
C PHE A 202 -8.54 11.05 -13.93
N GLU A 203 -7.61 12.00 -13.79
CA GLU A 203 -6.27 11.89 -14.32
C GLU A 203 -5.30 12.00 -13.12
N VAL A 204 -4.29 11.12 -13.07
CA VAL A 204 -3.00 11.26 -12.34
C VAL A 204 -2.74 10.54 -10.99
N THR A 205 -3.68 10.18 -10.09
CA THR A 205 -3.21 9.73 -8.74
C THR A 205 -2.91 8.22 -8.54
N CYS A 206 -3.14 7.37 -9.54
CA CYS A 206 -2.90 5.92 -9.47
C CYS A 206 -2.14 5.42 -10.70
N ILE A 207 -1.00 4.78 -10.50
CA ILE A 207 -0.27 4.05 -11.54
C ILE A 207 -0.65 2.58 -11.47
N ARG A 208 -1.05 1.98 -12.60
CA ARG A 208 -1.32 0.54 -12.68
C ARG A 208 -0.16 -0.19 -13.36
N VAL A 209 0.33 -1.25 -12.75
CA VAL A 209 1.37 -2.13 -13.30
C VAL A 209 0.77 -3.53 -13.43
N LYS A 210 0.68 -4.05 -14.66
CA LYS A 210 0.18 -5.40 -14.90
C LYS A 210 1.33 -6.39 -14.99
N ILE A 211 1.15 -7.55 -14.34
CA ILE A 211 2.07 -8.68 -14.34
C ILE A 211 1.37 -9.88 -14.96
N SER A 212 2.00 -10.50 -15.96
CA SER A 212 1.54 -11.70 -16.65
C SER A 212 2.46 -12.89 -16.36
N ILE A 213 1.96 -14.09 -16.66
CA ILE A 213 2.66 -15.37 -16.39
C ILE A 213 3.99 -15.46 -17.17
N ASN A 214 4.10 -14.80 -18.32
CA ASN A 214 5.24 -14.91 -19.24
C ASN A 214 6.26 -13.76 -19.17
N ASP A 215 6.17 -12.80 -18.23
CA ASP A 215 7.12 -11.66 -18.22
C ASP A 215 8.54 -12.02 -17.71
N ASP A 216 8.98 -13.27 -17.90
CA ASP A 216 10.35 -13.69 -17.60
C ASP A 216 11.35 -13.19 -18.67
N GLU A 217 10.86 -12.66 -19.79
CA GLU A 217 11.68 -11.98 -20.80
C GLU A 217 11.49 -10.45 -20.77
N GLY A 218 12.53 -9.76 -20.31
CA GLY A 218 12.86 -8.41 -20.79
C GLY A 218 11.89 -7.28 -20.46
N TYR A 219 11.75 -6.90 -19.18
CA TYR A 219 11.40 -5.52 -18.87
C TYR A 219 12.63 -4.63 -19.18
N GLN A 220 12.85 -4.34 -20.46
CA GLN A 220 13.87 -3.37 -20.88
C GLN A 220 13.43 -1.99 -20.38
N GLY A 221 14.26 -1.39 -19.54
CA GLY A 221 13.99 -0.11 -18.90
C GLY A 221 13.55 0.95 -19.89
N THR A 222 12.25 1.20 -19.96
CA THR A 222 11.68 2.46 -20.44
C THR A 222 10.29 2.57 -19.83
N HIS A 223 10.19 3.42 -18.81
CA HIS A 223 8.97 3.85 -18.16
C HIS A 223 8.15 2.75 -17.46
N ILE A 224 7.94 2.91 -16.14
CA ILE A 224 6.62 2.62 -15.58
C ILE A 224 5.64 3.43 -16.43
N ILE A 225 5.02 2.76 -17.41
CA ILE A 225 4.17 3.36 -18.41
C ILE A 225 3.06 4.09 -17.66
N GLY A 226 3.11 5.42 -17.71
CA GLY A 226 1.91 6.20 -17.53
C GLY A 226 0.93 5.76 -18.61
N ILE A 227 -0.22 5.25 -18.18
CA ILE A 227 -1.47 5.26 -18.94
C ILE A 227 -1.36 4.63 -20.35
N THR A 228 -1.64 3.33 -20.44
CA THR A 228 -2.31 2.78 -21.63
C THR A 228 -3.78 2.57 -21.29
N CYS A 229 -4.58 3.62 -21.48
CA CYS A 229 -6.00 3.44 -21.79
C CYS A 229 -6.07 2.77 -23.16
N HIS A 230 -6.26 1.45 -23.20
CA HIS A 230 -6.87 0.82 -24.36
C HIS A 230 -8.34 0.64 -24.03
N TRP A 231 -9.17 1.49 -24.63
CA TRP A 231 -10.61 1.28 -24.71
C TRP A 231 -10.89 0.43 -25.94
N LEU A 232 -11.61 -0.68 -25.75
CA LEU A 232 -12.68 -1.07 -26.65
C LEU A 232 -13.97 -1.08 -25.83
#